data_AF-A0A7W9N046-F1
#
_entry.id   AF-A0A7W9N046-F1
#
_cell.length_a   1.000
_cell.length_b   1.000
_cell.length_c   1.000
_cell.angle_alpha   90.00
_cell.angle_beta   90.00
_cell.angle_gamma   90.00
#
_symmetry.space_group_name_H-M   'P 1'
#
loop_
_entity.id
_entity.type
_entity.pdbx_description
1 polymer ?
#
loop_
_entity_poly.entity_id
_entity_poly.type
_entity_poly.pdbx_seq_one_letter_code
_entity_poly.pdbx_strand_id
1 'polypeptide(L)'
;MGTLAEQMQGERMARVALSMIAEPNDAASGRVLAHVGGIETLRLVESDDPVLGLARADALMWRERLAARVTPDLPDRVAETQGGEFGTLIPADKEWPAGLDDLG
;
A
#
# COMPACT_ATOMS: atom_id res chain seq x y z
N MET A 1 4.84 19.46 -4.56
CA MET A 1 3.89 18.47 -4.00
C MET A 1 4.72 17.45 -3.25
N GLY A 2 4.30 17.05 -2.05
CA GLY A 2 5.00 16.01 -1.29
C GLY A 2 4.91 14.66 -2.01
N THR A 3 5.74 13.71 -1.61
CA THR A 3 5.67 12.32 -2.10
C THR A 3 4.33 11.69 -1.72
N LEU A 4 3.91 10.62 -2.40
CA LEU A 4 2.72 9.87 -2.02
C LEU A 4 2.85 9.35 -0.57
N ALA A 5 4.04 8.89 -0.17
CA ALA A 5 4.31 8.47 1.19
C ALA A 5 4.07 9.59 2.24
N GLU A 6 4.43 10.84 1.93
CA GLU A 6 4.19 12.00 2.82
C GLU A 6 2.72 12.40 2.92
N GLN A 7 1.93 12.14 1.86
CA GLN A 7 0.50 12.46 1.82
C GLN A 7 -0.34 11.42 2.58
N MET A 8 0.16 10.20 2.75
CA MET A 8 -0.54 9.13 3.48
C MET A 8 -0.27 9.25 4.98
N GLN A 9 -1.26 9.67 5.75
CA GLN A 9 -1.14 9.84 7.20
C GLN A 9 -1.29 8.48 7.92
N GLY A 10 -0.24 7.66 7.84
CA GLY A 10 -0.09 6.42 8.60
C GLY A 10 -0.43 5.13 7.84
N GLU A 11 -0.26 4.00 8.52
CA GLU A 11 -0.26 2.65 7.95
C GLU A 11 -1.56 2.30 7.20
N ARG A 12 -2.70 2.76 7.72
CA ARG A 12 -4.03 2.47 7.17
C ARG A 12 -4.24 3.14 5.80
N MET A 13 -3.97 4.44 5.70
CA MET A 13 -4.04 5.17 4.43
C MET A 13 -3.07 4.60 3.40
N ALA A 14 -1.85 4.27 3.85
CA ALA A 14 -0.86 3.68 2.95
C ALA A 14 -1.31 2.32 2.39
N ARG A 15 -1.92 1.46 3.21
CA ARG A 15 -2.47 0.17 2.76
C ARG A 15 -3.64 0.33 1.80
N VAL A 16 -4.50 1.34 2.00
CA VAL A 16 -5.57 1.67 1.05
C VAL A 16 -4.98 2.13 -0.29
N ALA A 17 -4.01 3.05 -0.27
CA ALA A 17 -3.32 3.48 -1.49
C ALA A 17 -2.71 2.27 -2.24
N LEU A 18 -2.00 1.40 -1.51
CA LEU A 18 -1.43 0.16 -2.06
C LEU A 18 -2.50 -0.76 -2.66
N SER A 19 -3.67 -0.91 -2.04
CA SER A 19 -4.76 -1.71 -2.60
C SER A 19 -5.35 -1.14 -3.90
N MET A 20 -5.18 0.16 -4.15
CA MET A 20 -5.64 0.81 -5.38
C MET A 20 -4.62 0.68 -6.52
N ILE A 21 -3.32 0.67 -6.21
CA ILE A 21 -2.23 0.68 -7.21
C ILE A 21 -1.55 -0.68 -7.43
N ALA A 22 -1.56 -1.58 -6.45
CA ALA A 22 -0.98 -2.91 -6.59
C ALA A 22 -1.97 -3.85 -7.30
N GLU A 23 -1.43 -4.80 -8.07
CA GLU A 23 -2.25 -5.86 -8.64
C GLU A 23 -2.72 -6.81 -7.51
N PRO A 24 -3.98 -7.27 -7.55
CA PRO A 24 -4.44 -8.32 -6.65
C PRO A 24 -3.53 -9.55 -6.73
N ASN A 25 -3.18 -10.12 -5.58
CA ASN A 25 -2.29 -11.28 -5.47
C ASN A 25 -0.85 -11.05 -5.99
N ASP A 26 -0.38 -9.80 -6.05
CA ASP A 26 1.03 -9.51 -6.32
C ASP A 26 1.93 -9.90 -5.14
N ALA A 27 2.65 -11.02 -5.31
CA ALA A 27 3.55 -11.55 -4.30
C ALA A 27 4.72 -10.60 -3.96
N ALA A 28 5.19 -9.78 -4.90
CA ALA A 28 6.27 -8.83 -4.63
C ALA A 28 5.80 -7.73 -3.70
N SER A 29 4.67 -7.08 -4.03
CA SER A 29 4.04 -6.06 -3.19
C SER A 29 3.68 -6.61 -1.82
N GLY A 30 3.08 -7.80 -1.75
CA GLY A 30 2.75 -8.46 -0.48
C GLY A 30 3.98 -8.73 0.39
N ARG A 31 5.09 -9.20 -0.21
CA ARG A 31 6.35 -9.44 0.51
C ARG A 31 6.95 -8.15 1.04
N VAL A 32 7.03 -7.09 0.22
CA VAL A 32 7.59 -5.80 0.66
C VAL A 32 6.75 -5.21 1.78
N LEU A 33 5.43 -5.16 1.61
CA LEU A 33 4.48 -4.69 2.63
C LEU A 33 4.62 -5.43 3.96
N ALA A 34 4.80 -6.76 3.91
CA ALA A 34 4.98 -7.56 5.12
C ALA A 34 6.30 -7.27 5.85
N HIS A 35 7.35 -6.85 5.14
CA HIS A 35 8.67 -6.57 5.73
C HIS A 35 8.81 -5.15 6.26
N VAL A 36 8.28 -4.15 5.53
CA VAL A 36 8.57 -2.74 5.82
C VAL A 36 7.33 -1.91 6.20
N GLY A 37 6.12 -2.45 6.06
CA GLY A 37 4.88 -1.72 6.29
C GLY A 37 4.47 -0.84 5.11
N GLY A 38 3.29 -0.24 5.21
CA GLY A 38 2.65 0.49 4.11
C GLY A 38 3.39 1.76 3.71
N ILE A 39 3.74 2.59 4.68
CA ILE A 39 4.39 3.89 4.41
C ILE A 39 5.74 3.69 3.73
N GLU A 40 6.56 2.78 4.26
CA GLU A 40 7.88 2.51 3.68
C GLU A 40 7.76 1.81 2.32
N THR A 41 6.73 0.98 2.11
CA THR A 41 6.46 0.41 0.78
C THR A 41 6.19 1.51 -0.25
N LEU A 42 5.37 2.51 0.08
CA LEU A 42 5.12 3.65 -0.81
C LEU A 42 6.39 4.47 -1.06
N ARG A 43 7.19 4.72 -0.02
CA ARG A 43 8.49 5.41 -0.17
C ARG A 43 9.43 4.64 -1.10
N LEU A 44 9.44 3.32 -1.02
CA LEU A 44 10.26 2.46 -1.90
C LEU A 44 9.77 2.44 -3.35
N VAL A 45 8.47 2.69 -3.60
CA VAL A 45 7.94 2.87 -4.97
C VAL A 45 8.49 4.16 -5.60
N GLU A 46 8.65 5.22 -4.81
CA GLU A 46 9.06 6.55 -5.27
C GLU A 46 10.57 6.83 -5.18
N SER A 47 11.38 5.88 -4.69
CA SER A 47 12.83 6.02 -4.51
C SER A 47 13.61 4.99 -5.32
N ASP A 48 14.92 5.22 -5.47
CA ASP A 48 15.85 4.29 -6.13
C ASP A 48 16.55 3.32 -5.15
N ASP A 49 16.11 3.29 -3.90
CA ASP A 49 16.75 2.49 -2.85
C ASP A 49 16.67 0.97 -3.13
N PRO A 50 17.55 0.14 -2.56
CA PRO A 50 17.38 -1.30 -2.63
C PRO A 50 16.08 -1.76 -1.96
N VAL A 51 15.31 -2.64 -2.63
CA VAL A 51 14.12 -3.27 -2.04
C VAL A 51 14.51 -4.64 -1.48
N LEU A 52 14.47 -4.79 -0.16
CA LEU A 52 14.82 -6.05 0.50
C LEU A 52 13.93 -7.19 0.00
N GLY A 53 14.56 -8.29 -0.45
CA GLY A 53 13.84 -9.47 -0.93
C GLY A 53 13.43 -9.44 -2.41
N LEU A 54 13.87 -8.43 -3.18
CA LEU A 54 13.78 -8.37 -4.63
C LEU A 54 15.16 -8.18 -5.26
N ALA A 55 15.40 -8.82 -6.41
CA ALA A 55 16.58 -8.50 -7.22
C ALA A 55 16.42 -7.10 -7.83
N ARG A 56 17.55 -6.46 -8.21
CA ARG A 56 17.53 -5.08 -8.74
C ARG A 56 16.59 -4.91 -9.95
N ALA A 57 16.60 -5.85 -10.88
CA ALA A 57 15.73 -5.81 -12.05
C ALA A 57 14.24 -5.94 -11.66
N ASP A 58 13.93 -6.87 -10.74
CA ASP A 58 12.55 -7.06 -10.25
C ASP A 58 12.05 -5.84 -9.48
N ALA A 59 12.92 -5.19 -8.70
CA ALA A 59 12.58 -3.96 -7.98
C ALA A 59 12.25 -2.81 -8.94
N LEU A 60 13.00 -2.67 -10.05
CA LEU A 60 12.70 -1.68 -11.08
C LEU A 60 11.36 -1.94 -11.75
N MET A 61 11.11 -3.18 -12.19
CA MET A 61 9.82 -3.55 -12.81
C MET A 61 8.65 -3.39 -11.83
N TRP A 62 8.85 -3.73 -10.55
CA TRP A 62 7.87 -3.53 -9.50
C TRP A 62 7.51 -2.05 -9.35
N ARG A 63 8.50 -1.16 -9.29
CA ARG A 63 8.27 0.30 -9.23
C ARG A 63 7.52 0.81 -10.44
N GLU A 64 8.00 0.49 -11.64
CA GLU A 64 7.38 0.96 -12.88
C GLU A 64 5.91 0.57 -12.94
N ARG A 65 5.57 -0.66 -12.53
CA ARG A 65 4.20 -1.14 -12.50
C ARG A 65 3.32 -0.41 -11.48
N LEU A 66 3.80 -0.18 -10.26
CA LEU A 66 3.02 0.56 -9.25
C LEU A 66 2.89 2.04 -9.63
N ALA A 67 3.98 2.68 -10.05
CA ALA A 67 4.01 4.08 -10.45
C ALA A 67 3.08 4.36 -11.65
N ALA A 68 2.98 3.44 -12.61
CA ALA A 68 2.07 3.56 -13.75
C ALA A 68 0.58 3.62 -13.35
N ARG A 69 0.23 3.18 -12.13
CA ARG A 69 -1.13 3.16 -11.59
C ARG A 69 -1.39 4.29 -10.58
N VAL A 70 -0.38 5.09 -10.25
CA VAL A 70 -0.54 6.28 -9.40
C VAL A 70 -1.15 7.39 -10.24
N THR A 71 -2.37 7.80 -9.89
CA THR A 71 -3.08 8.91 -10.53
C THR A 71 -3.04 10.16 -9.64
N PRO A 72 -3.16 11.38 -10.21
CA PRO A 72 -3.12 12.61 -9.41
C PRO A 72 -4.22 12.72 -8.34
N ASP A 73 -5.37 12.08 -8.56
CA ASP A 73 -6.53 12.03 -7.66
C ASP A 73 -6.44 10.89 -6.60
N LEU A 74 -5.37 10.08 -6.63
CA LEU A 74 -5.20 8.98 -5.67
C LEU A 74 -5.29 9.42 -4.20
N PRO A 75 -4.64 10.52 -3.75
CA PRO A 75 -4.75 10.97 -2.36
C PRO A 75 -6.18 11.29 -1.94
N ASP A 76 -6.96 11.95 -2.81
CA ASP A 76 -8.35 12.31 -2.54
C ASP A 76 -9.22 11.05 -2.41
N ARG A 77 -9.02 10.07 -3.28
CA ARG A 77 -9.73 8.78 -3.23
C ARG A 77 -9.42 7.98 -1.97
N VAL A 78 -8.16 8.02 -1.50
CA VAL A 78 -7.78 7.39 -0.24
C VAL A 78 -8.46 8.10 0.94
N ALA A 79 -8.47 9.44 0.95
CA ALA A 79 -9.11 10.22 1.99
C ALA A 79 -10.63 9.96 2.05
N GLU A 80 -11.29 9.88 0.89
CA GLU A 80 -12.72 9.52 0.79
C GLU A 80 -12.99 8.14 1.37
N THR A 81 -12.18 7.14 0.99
CA THR A 81 -12.30 5.75 1.49
C THR A 81 -12.16 5.70 3.01
N GLN A 82 -11.31 6.54 3.59
CA GLN A 82 -11.04 6.57 5.02
C GLN A 82 -11.99 7.46 5.83
N GLY A 83 -12.68 8.41 5.19
CA GLY A 83 -13.60 9.36 5.84
C GLY A 83 -15.07 8.94 5.81
N GLY A 84 -15.38 7.78 5.22
CA GLY A 84 -16.74 7.27 5.11
C GLY A 84 -17.31 6.66 6.41
N GLU A 85 -18.53 6.13 6.32
CA GLU A 85 -19.22 5.43 7.43
C GLU A 85 -18.50 4.14 7.85
N PHE A 86 -17.80 3.50 6.90
CA PHE A 86 -17.08 2.26 7.12
C PHE A 86 -15.57 2.51 7.27
N GLY A 87 -14.98 1.96 8.32
CA GLY A 87 -13.54 1.98 8.52
C GLY A 87 -12.85 0.80 7.81
N THR A 88 -11.75 1.06 7.11
CA THR A 88 -10.85 -0.01 6.63
C THR A 88 -10.19 -0.70 7.80
N LEU A 89 -10.23 -2.03 7.88
CA LEU A 89 -9.43 -2.83 8.81
C LEU A 89 -8.08 -3.23 8.17
N ILE A 90 -7.05 -3.43 8.99
CA ILE A 90 -5.74 -3.95 8.58
C ILE A 90 -5.30 -5.08 9.51
N PRO A 91 -4.43 -6.03 9.08
CA PRO A 91 -4.07 -7.23 9.84
C PRO A 91 -3.60 -7.02 11.29
N ALA A 92 -3.11 -5.84 11.64
CA ALA A 92 -2.63 -5.52 12.99
C ALA A 92 -3.74 -4.97 13.91
N ASP A 93 -4.95 -4.74 13.39
CA ASP A 93 -6.07 -4.24 14.18
C ASP A 93 -6.60 -5.30 15.13
N LYS A 94 -7.07 -4.86 16.29
CA LYS A 94 -7.71 -5.74 17.28
C LYS A 94 -8.96 -6.40 16.72
N GLU A 95 -9.73 -5.68 15.92
CA GLU A 95 -10.93 -6.19 15.25
C GLU A 95 -10.64 -6.96 13.96
N TRP A 96 -9.38 -7.24 13.63
CA TRP A 96 -9.07 -8.03 12.43
C TRP A 96 -9.65 -9.45 12.57
N PRO A 97 -10.39 -9.94 11.55
CA PRO A 97 -11.05 -11.24 11.62
C PRO A 97 -10.03 -12.38 11.74
N ALA A 98 -10.29 -13.34 12.62
CA ALA A 98 -9.50 -14.56 12.74
C ALA A 98 -9.82 -15.57 11.63
N GLY A 99 -11.02 -15.47 11.05
CA GLY A 99 -11.47 -16.29 9.93
C GLY A 99 -12.61 -15.66 9.15
N LEU A 100 -13.03 -16.34 8.08
CA LEU A 100 -14.12 -15.87 7.22
C LEU A 100 -15.45 -15.75 7.98
N ASP A 101 -15.65 -16.60 8.99
CA ASP A 101 -16.86 -16.61 9.83
C ASP A 101 -17.02 -15.33 10.66
N ASP A 102 -15.95 -14.55 10.86
CA ASP A 102 -16.00 -13.28 11.60
C ASP A 102 -16.47 -12.09 10.72
N LEU A 103 -16.72 -12.30 9.42
CA LEU A 103 -17.11 -11.25 8.48
C LEU A 103 -18.62 -10.95 8.45
N GLY A 104 -19.44 -11.72 9.17
CA GLY A 104 -20.89 -11.57 9.24
C GLY A 104 -21.67 -12.36 8.20
#